data_AF-A0A0E9XC33-F1
#
_entry.id   AF-A0A0E9XC33-F1
#
_cell.length_a   1.000
_cell.length_b   1.000
_cell.length_c   1.000
_cell.angle_alpha   90.00
_cell.angle_beta   90.00
_cell.angle_gamma   90.00
#
_symmetry.space_group_name_H-M   'P 1'
#
loop_
_entity.id
_entity.type
_entity.pdbx_description
1 polymer ?
#
loop_
_entity_poly.entity_id
_entity_poly.type
_entity_poly.pdbx_seq_one_letter_code
_entity_poly.pdbx_strand_id
1 'polypeptide(L)'
;MEPRLTHEIELNKRYEEILKRRTTLLQEMENLHEQHENKKKQHTMDVEAAIERNAQLLHDLQKIENRLKTRSFTHPDILSLEARYWASVEEKIPEWEPFLLGRGPTPVRDGEKSQRKTRRKKGSSQDSPPTHTVTSLPPRSNPKTVS
;
A
#
# COMPACT_ATOMS: atom_id res chain seq x y z
N MET A 1 -29.72 4.18 -80.61
CA MET A 1 -29.83 3.69 -79.23
C MET A 1 -28.51 3.91 -78.52
N GLU A 2 -28.44 4.42 -77.30
CA GLU A 2 -29.36 5.34 -76.61
C GLU A 2 -28.52 6.00 -75.50
N PRO A 3 -27.98 7.23 -75.68
CA PRO A 3 -27.02 7.80 -74.73
C PRO A 3 -27.63 8.05 -73.34
N ARG A 4 -28.97 8.12 -73.27
CA ARG A 4 -29.74 8.18 -72.02
C ARG A 4 -29.66 6.88 -71.22
N LEU A 5 -29.73 5.72 -71.89
CA LEU A 5 -29.66 4.40 -71.23
C LEU A 5 -28.27 4.14 -70.62
N THR A 6 -27.20 4.54 -71.31
CA THR A 6 -25.84 4.46 -70.75
C THR A 6 -25.66 5.35 -69.51
N HIS A 7 -26.24 6.56 -69.52
CA HIS A 7 -26.21 7.46 -68.37
C HIS A 7 -27.00 6.90 -67.17
N GLU A 8 -28.19 6.32 -67.40
CA GLU A 8 -29.02 5.68 -66.38
C GLU A 8 -28.26 4.53 -65.67
N ILE A 9 -27.53 3.71 -66.44
CA ILE A 9 -26.71 2.60 -65.93
C ILE A 9 -25.55 3.12 -65.07
N GLU A 10 -24.85 4.18 -65.51
CA GLU A 10 -23.79 4.80 -64.70
C GLU A 10 -24.33 5.44 -63.41
N LEU A 11 -25.49 6.12 -63.48
CA LEU A 11 -26.12 6.74 -62.32
C LEU A 11 -26.54 5.69 -61.29
N ASN A 12 -27.17 4.59 -61.74
CA ASN A 12 -27.55 3.48 -60.88
C ASN A 12 -26.31 2.81 -60.25
N LYS A 13 -25.22 2.62 -61.01
CA LYS A 13 -23.95 2.11 -60.44
C LYS A 13 -23.42 3.02 -59.32
N ARG A 14 -23.43 4.34 -59.50
CA ARG A 14 -23.02 5.29 -58.45
C ARG A 14 -23.96 5.25 -57.24
N TYR A 15 -25.26 5.12 -57.45
CA TYR A 15 -26.24 4.97 -56.37
C TYR A 15 -26.00 3.70 -55.54
N GLU A 16 -25.74 2.56 -56.20
CA GLU A 16 -25.34 1.31 -55.57
C GLU A 16 -24.03 1.43 -54.76
N GLU A 17 -23.03 2.16 -55.26
CA GLU A 17 -21.80 2.45 -54.52
C GLU A 17 -22.04 3.35 -53.30
N ILE A 18 -22.96 4.32 -53.40
CA ILE A 18 -23.38 5.17 -52.27
C ILE A 18 -24.13 4.35 -51.21
N LEU A 19 -25.06 3.48 -51.62
CA LEU A 19 -25.77 2.59 -50.69
C LEU A 19 -24.81 1.68 -49.94
N LYS A 20 -23.85 1.06 -50.63
CA LYS A 20 -22.83 0.18 -50.01
C LYS A 20 -21.96 0.92 -48.99
N ARG A 21 -21.51 2.14 -49.31
CA ARG A 21 -20.79 3.00 -48.35
C ARG A 21 -21.64 3.39 -47.14
N ARG A 22 -22.94 3.63 -47.36
CA ARG A 22 -23.88 3.97 -46.28
C ARG A 22 -24.14 2.79 -45.36
N THR A 23 -24.33 1.57 -45.88
CA THR A 23 -24.56 0.39 -45.04
C THR A 23 -23.32 -0.01 -44.25
N THR A 24 -22.11 0.08 -44.83
CA THR A 24 -20.88 -0.17 -44.07
C THR A 24 -20.68 0.84 -42.94
N LEU A 25 -20.92 2.14 -43.20
CA LEU A 25 -20.78 3.17 -42.18
C LEU A 25 -21.82 3.04 -41.05
N LEU A 26 -23.06 2.69 -41.38
CA LEU A 26 -24.10 2.46 -40.36
C LEU A 26 -23.74 1.26 -39.46
N GLN A 27 -23.25 0.16 -40.04
CA GLN A 27 -22.80 -1.00 -39.26
C GLN A 27 -21.60 -0.65 -38.35
N GLU A 28 -20.65 0.14 -38.85
CA GLU A 28 -19.51 0.61 -38.05
C GLU A 28 -19.98 1.50 -36.87
N MET A 29 -20.88 2.44 -37.12
CA MET A 29 -21.46 3.31 -36.08
C MET A 29 -22.25 2.52 -35.03
N GLU A 30 -23.03 1.53 -35.45
CA GLU A 30 -23.80 0.66 -34.55
C GLU A 30 -22.87 -0.20 -33.67
N ASN A 31 -21.86 -0.84 -34.27
CA ASN A 31 -20.84 -1.60 -33.55
C ASN A 31 -20.08 -0.74 -32.52
N LEU A 32 -19.73 0.50 -32.88
CA LEU A 32 -19.06 1.44 -31.98
C LEU A 32 -19.98 1.90 -30.83
N HIS A 33 -21.27 2.13 -31.11
CA HIS A 33 -22.26 2.48 -30.10
C HIS A 33 -22.49 1.33 -29.12
N GLU A 34 -22.64 0.09 -29.60
CA GLU A 34 -22.80 -1.08 -28.74
C GLU A 34 -21.57 -1.28 -27.83
N GLN A 35 -20.36 -1.20 -28.37
CA GLN A 35 -19.13 -1.28 -27.58
C GLN A 35 -19.06 -0.21 -26.47
N HIS A 36 -19.53 1.01 -26.76
CA HIS A 36 -19.56 2.11 -25.80
C HIS A 36 -20.59 1.86 -24.68
N GLU A 37 -21.82 1.46 -25.02
CA GLU A 37 -22.84 1.14 -24.00
C GLU A 37 -22.48 -0.10 -23.19
N ASN A 38 -21.83 -1.10 -23.78
CA ASN A 38 -21.37 -2.28 -23.04
C ASN A 38 -20.20 -1.94 -22.08
N LYS A 39 -19.27 -1.05 -22.47
CA LYS A 39 -18.22 -0.51 -21.56
C LYS A 39 -18.83 0.28 -20.40
N LYS A 40 -19.86 1.10 -20.65
CA LYS A 40 -20.61 1.80 -19.58
C LYS A 40 -21.27 0.82 -18.61
N LYS A 41 -22.03 -0.17 -19.12
CA LYS A 41 -22.71 -1.18 -18.28
C LYS A 41 -21.72 -1.91 -17.37
N GLN A 42 -20.59 -2.38 -17.93
CA GLN A 42 -19.53 -3.01 -17.15
C GLN A 42 -18.99 -2.07 -16.06
N HIS A 43 -18.67 -0.82 -16.41
CA HIS A 43 -18.17 0.14 -15.43
C HIS A 43 -19.17 0.43 -14.31
N THR A 44 -20.47 0.54 -14.61
CA THR A 44 -21.52 0.68 -13.59
C THR A 44 -21.56 -0.52 -12.65
N MET A 45 -21.49 -1.76 -13.18
CA MET A 45 -21.46 -2.99 -12.38
C MET A 45 -20.20 -3.08 -11.52
N ASP A 46 -19.03 -2.71 -12.05
CA ASP A 46 -17.77 -2.68 -11.31
C ASP A 46 -17.81 -1.68 -10.15
N VAL A 47 -18.44 -0.52 -10.37
CA VAL A 47 -18.65 0.53 -9.35
C VAL A 47 -19.66 0.09 -8.30
N GLU A 48 -20.78 -0.53 -8.69
CA GLU A 48 -21.80 -1.03 -7.77
C GLU A 48 -21.25 -2.14 -6.86
N ALA A 49 -20.56 -3.14 -7.44
CA ALA A 49 -19.88 -4.18 -6.67
C ALA A 49 -18.75 -3.62 -5.78
N ALA A 50 -18.09 -2.54 -6.20
CA ALA A 50 -17.12 -1.85 -5.36
C ALA A 50 -17.78 -1.10 -4.19
N ILE A 51 -18.95 -0.49 -4.39
CA ILE A 51 -19.74 0.17 -3.34
C ILE A 51 -20.24 -0.85 -2.32
N GLU A 52 -20.84 -1.96 -2.75
CA GLU A 52 -21.32 -3.04 -1.88
C GLU A 52 -20.19 -3.60 -1.01
N ARG A 53 -19.06 -3.99 -1.64
CA ARG A 53 -17.87 -4.48 -0.94
C ARG A 53 -17.30 -3.45 0.03
N ASN A 54 -17.29 -2.16 -0.33
CA ASN A 54 -16.83 -1.10 0.57
C ASN A 54 -17.78 -0.91 1.76
N ALA A 55 -19.10 -0.98 1.55
CA ALA A 55 -20.10 -0.89 2.62
C ALA A 55 -19.97 -2.04 3.63
N GLN A 56 -19.79 -3.27 3.16
CA GLN A 56 -19.54 -4.44 4.01
C GLN A 56 -18.25 -4.28 4.83
N LEU A 57 -17.15 -3.83 4.19
CA LEU A 57 -15.88 -3.56 4.89
C LEU A 57 -16.02 -2.47 5.96
N LEU A 58 -16.76 -1.39 5.68
CA LEU A 58 -17.03 -0.33 6.67
C LEU A 58 -17.85 -0.84 7.86
N HIS A 59 -18.89 -1.65 7.61
CA HIS A 59 -19.67 -2.29 8.67
C HIS A 59 -18.81 -3.20 9.55
N ASP A 60 -17.96 -4.04 8.96
CA ASP A 60 -17.12 -4.96 9.72
C ASP A 60 -15.99 -4.24 10.46
N LEU A 61 -15.44 -3.15 9.90
CA LEU A 61 -14.52 -2.26 10.63
C LEU A 61 -15.22 -1.60 11.82
N GLN A 62 -16.43 -1.07 11.66
CA GLN A 62 -17.22 -0.49 12.76
C GLN A 62 -17.55 -1.53 13.84
N LYS A 63 -17.84 -2.78 13.44
CA LYS A 63 -18.07 -3.91 14.34
C LYS A 63 -16.80 -4.30 15.12
N ILE A 64 -15.63 -4.24 14.49
CA ILE A 64 -14.33 -4.44 15.16
C ILE A 64 -14.04 -3.27 16.10
N GLU A 65 -14.26 -2.03 15.67
CA GLU A 65 -14.03 -0.82 16.47
C GLU A 65 -14.93 -0.78 17.72
N ASN A 66 -16.22 -1.12 17.59
CA ASN A 66 -17.15 -1.23 18.72
C ASN A 66 -16.72 -2.34 19.71
N ARG A 67 -16.20 -3.47 19.21
CA ARG A 67 -15.60 -4.52 20.06
C ARG A 67 -14.28 -4.10 20.68
N LEU A 68 -13.56 -3.15 20.07
CA LEU A 68 -12.35 -2.56 20.62
C LEU A 68 -12.70 -1.60 21.77
N LYS A 69 -13.64 -0.68 21.54
CA LYS A 69 -14.13 0.32 22.50
C LYS A 69 -14.81 -0.29 23.74
N THR A 70 -15.55 -1.39 23.57
CA THR A 70 -16.24 -2.08 24.68
C THR A 70 -15.34 -3.01 25.49
N ARG A 71 -14.13 -3.32 25.00
CA ARG A 71 -13.14 -4.14 25.72
C ARG A 71 -12.13 -3.22 26.41
N SER A 72 -12.12 -3.19 27.73
CA SER A 72 -10.99 -2.65 28.50
C SER A 72 -9.74 -3.50 28.22
N PHE A 73 -8.80 -2.97 27.42
CA PHE A 73 -7.66 -3.73 26.92
C PHE A 73 -6.53 -3.94 27.94
N THR A 74 -6.55 -3.20 29.04
CA THR A 74 -5.57 -3.26 30.11
C THR A 74 -6.27 -3.45 31.46
N HIS A 75 -5.75 -4.37 32.28
CA HIS A 75 -6.11 -4.43 33.69
C HIS A 75 -5.63 -3.13 34.37
N PRO A 76 -6.34 -2.57 35.37
CA PRO A 76 -5.91 -1.32 36.03
C PRO A 76 -4.48 -1.41 36.59
N ASP A 77 -4.03 -2.60 37.02
CA ASP A 77 -2.66 -2.82 37.47
C ASP A 77 -1.62 -2.58 36.35
N ILE A 78 -1.92 -2.98 35.11
CA ILE A 78 -1.05 -2.77 33.94
C ILE A 78 -0.93 -1.28 33.64
N LEU A 79 -2.04 -0.53 33.66
CA LEU A 79 -2.01 0.93 33.53
C LEU A 79 -1.22 1.58 34.68
N SER A 80 -1.38 1.10 35.91
CA SER A 80 -0.65 1.61 37.07
C SER A 80 0.86 1.32 37.01
N LEU A 81 1.23 0.20 36.38
CA LEU A 81 2.61 -0.21 36.17
C LEU A 81 3.25 0.59 35.04
N GLU A 82 2.55 0.79 33.93
CA GLU A 82 2.99 1.62 32.81
C GLU A 82 3.18 3.08 33.24
N ALA A 83 2.20 3.67 33.94
CA ALA A 83 2.33 5.04 34.45
C ALA A 83 3.51 5.19 35.43
N ARG A 84 3.74 4.20 36.31
CA ARG A 84 4.86 4.20 37.26
C ARG A 84 6.20 3.95 36.58
N TYR A 85 6.22 3.15 35.53
CA TYR A 85 7.41 2.93 34.70
C TYR A 85 7.81 4.22 33.99
N TRP A 86 6.88 4.89 33.30
CA TRP A 86 7.18 6.15 32.62
C TRP A 86 7.61 7.25 33.59
N ALA A 87 6.95 7.40 34.75
CA ALA A 87 7.39 8.33 35.78
C ALA A 87 8.82 8.04 36.30
N SER A 88 9.19 6.76 36.46
CA SER A 88 10.55 6.37 36.87
C SER A 88 11.59 6.56 35.74
N VAL A 89 11.18 6.46 34.47
CA VAL A 89 12.01 6.85 33.33
C VAL A 89 12.22 8.36 33.30
N GLU A 90 11.17 9.16 33.49
CA GLU A 90 11.26 10.63 33.57
C GLU A 90 12.15 11.10 34.73
N GLU A 91 12.06 10.47 35.90
CA GLU A 91 12.96 10.71 37.04
C GLU A 91 14.44 10.42 36.73
N LYS A 92 14.71 9.40 35.92
CA LYS A 92 16.08 8.98 35.55
C LYS A 92 16.63 9.62 34.27
N ILE A 93 15.80 10.25 33.43
CA ILE A 93 16.24 10.97 32.22
C ILE A 93 17.34 12.03 32.52
N PRO A 94 17.25 12.87 33.57
CA PRO A 94 18.30 13.83 33.91
C PRO A 94 19.64 13.19 34.32
N GLU A 95 19.62 12.03 34.97
CA GLU A 95 20.85 11.27 35.26
C GLU A 95 21.50 10.72 33.97
N TRP A 96 20.67 10.41 32.98
CA TRP A 96 21.09 9.80 31.72
C TRP A 96 21.42 10.84 30.64
N GLU A 97 20.91 12.08 30.72
CA GLU A 97 21.09 13.15 29.73
C GLU A 97 22.57 13.32 29.30
N PRO A 98 23.57 13.41 30.20
CA PRO A 98 24.97 13.56 29.79
C PRO A 98 25.46 12.38 28.94
N PHE A 99 25.01 11.16 29.23
CA PHE A 99 25.36 9.94 28.49
C PHE A 99 24.60 9.85 27.16
N LEU A 100 23.29 10.15 27.15
CA LEU A 100 22.46 10.18 25.95
C LEU A 100 22.94 11.24 24.94
N LEU A 101 23.50 12.34 25.42
CA LEU A 101 24.16 13.37 24.61
C LEU A 101 25.64 13.06 24.28
N GLY A 102 26.16 11.88 24.64
CA GLY A 102 27.53 11.45 24.35
C GLY A 102 28.65 12.18 25.10
N ARG A 103 28.32 12.93 26.16
CA ARG A 103 29.28 13.74 26.94
C ARG A 103 29.69 13.11 28.28
N GLY A 104 28.92 12.14 28.78
CA GLY A 104 29.11 11.48 30.08
C GLY A 104 29.46 10.00 29.98
N PRO A 105 30.03 9.40 31.05
CA PRO A 105 30.17 7.96 31.16
C PRO A 105 28.79 7.28 31.24
N THR A 106 28.72 6.00 30.86
CA THR A 106 27.50 5.20 31.00
C THR A 106 26.99 5.23 32.46
N PRO A 107 25.71 5.56 32.71
CA PRO A 107 25.16 5.59 34.06
C PRO A 107 25.25 4.20 34.69
N VAL A 108 25.75 4.14 35.92
CA VAL A 108 25.88 2.88 36.66
C VAL A 108 24.50 2.48 37.16
N ARG A 109 24.06 1.27 36.83
CA ARG A 109 22.80 0.71 37.33
C ARG A 109 22.86 0.58 38.84
N ASP A 110 21.88 1.16 39.53
CA ASP A 110 21.71 1.08 40.99
C ASP A 110 21.62 -0.40 41.43
N GLY A 111 22.76 -0.95 41.86
CA GLY A 111 22.95 -2.37 42.18
C GLY A 111 24.38 -2.87 41.96
N GLU A 112 25.08 -2.43 40.91
CA GLU A 112 26.40 -2.97 40.54
C GLU A 112 27.57 -2.24 41.19
N LYS A 113 27.77 -2.50 42.50
CA LYS A 113 28.94 -1.98 43.24
C LYS A 113 30.24 -2.73 42.89
N SER A 114 31.01 -2.11 42.01
CA SER A 114 32.48 -2.23 41.89
C SER A 114 33.08 -3.55 41.39
N GLN A 115 33.77 -3.48 40.25
CA GLN A 115 35.07 -4.16 40.08
C GLN A 115 36.00 -3.41 39.09
N ARG A 116 36.71 -2.37 39.60
CA ARG A 116 37.85 -1.76 38.90
C ARG A 116 39.16 -2.02 39.65
N LYS A 117 39.95 -3.02 39.22
CA LYS A 117 41.44 -2.97 39.20
C LYS A 117 42.12 -4.21 38.59
N THR A 118 42.91 -3.96 37.52
CA THR A 118 44.02 -4.81 37.01
C THR A 118 43.63 -6.16 36.36
N ARG A 119 44.45 -6.82 35.50
CA ARG A 119 45.85 -6.56 35.09
C ARG A 119 46.18 -7.07 33.66
N ARG A 120 46.93 -6.27 32.89
CA ARG A 120 47.88 -6.60 31.78
C ARG A 120 47.62 -7.78 30.79
N LYS A 121 47.52 -7.41 29.49
CA LYS A 121 48.22 -7.95 28.29
C LYS A 121 48.35 -9.48 28.02
N LYS A 122 47.85 -9.89 26.83
CA LYS A 122 48.55 -10.60 25.71
C LYS A 122 48.00 -11.98 25.30
N GLY A 123 47.71 -12.13 23.99
CA GLY A 123 47.43 -13.40 23.28
C GLY A 123 45.98 -13.88 23.34
N SER A 124 45.50 -14.80 22.50
CA SER A 124 45.96 -15.22 21.15
C SER A 124 44.96 -16.19 20.51
N SER A 125 44.28 -15.79 19.42
CA SER A 125 43.69 -16.63 18.34
C SER A 125 42.67 -17.76 18.64
N GLN A 126 41.71 -17.90 17.70
CA GLN A 126 40.81 -19.05 17.43
C GLN A 126 39.73 -19.38 18.49
N ASP A 127 38.55 -19.91 18.14
CA ASP A 127 38.00 -20.33 16.82
C ASP A 127 36.53 -19.91 16.59
N SER A 128 35.95 -20.27 15.43
CA SER A 128 34.63 -19.80 14.93
C SER A 128 33.48 -20.85 15.07
N PRO A 129 32.33 -20.72 14.38
CA PRO A 129 31.14 -19.94 14.76
C PRO A 129 29.92 -20.88 15.00
N PRO A 130 28.66 -20.41 15.18
CA PRO A 130 27.78 -19.89 14.09
C PRO A 130 26.83 -18.75 14.61
N THR A 131 25.67 -18.29 14.07
CA THR A 131 24.82 -18.60 12.88
C THR A 131 23.90 -17.39 12.52
N HIS A 132 23.08 -17.52 11.46
CA HIS A 132 21.77 -16.84 11.23
C HIS A 132 21.65 -15.30 11.33
N THR A 133 22.09 -14.56 10.30
CA THR A 133 21.65 -13.16 10.07
C THR A 133 20.49 -13.06 9.06
N VAL A 134 19.25 -13.17 9.54
CA VAL A 134 18.05 -12.89 8.73
C VAL A 134 17.72 -11.39 8.79
N THR A 135 18.45 -10.58 8.00
CA THR A 135 18.18 -9.13 7.90
C THR A 135 17.00 -8.87 6.96
N SER A 136 15.78 -9.02 7.47
CA SER A 136 14.54 -8.74 6.74
C SER A 136 14.28 -7.23 6.63
N LEU A 137 14.86 -6.59 5.61
CA LEU A 137 14.48 -5.25 5.17
C LEU A 137 13.55 -5.35 3.94
N PRO A 138 12.39 -4.68 3.93
CA PRO A 138 11.47 -4.74 2.80
C PRO A 138 12.03 -4.00 1.57
N PRO A 139 11.87 -4.53 0.33
CA PRO A 139 12.36 -3.88 -0.86
C PRO A 139 11.58 -2.59 -1.17
N ARG A 140 12.28 -1.45 -1.11
CA ARG A 140 11.74 -0.14 -1.48
C ARG A 140 11.67 -0.01 -3.00
N SER A 141 10.48 0.18 -3.55
CA SER A 141 10.28 0.36 -4.99
C SER A 141 10.76 1.73 -5.46
N ASN A 142 11.61 1.75 -6.49
CA ASN A 142 12.00 2.96 -7.21
C ASN A 142 11.12 3.11 -8.46
N PRO A 143 10.53 4.28 -8.73
CA PRO A 143 9.88 4.54 -10.02
C PRO A 143 10.94 4.59 -11.13
N LYS A 144 10.72 3.87 -12.23
CA LYS A 144 11.51 4.04 -13.45
C LYS A 144 10.86 5.08 -14.35
N THR A 145 11.66 6.04 -14.81
CA THR A 145 11.31 6.98 -15.88
C THR A 145 10.94 6.22 -17.14
N VAL A 146 9.93 6.71 -17.87
CA VAL A 146 9.63 6.28 -19.24
C VAL A 146 10.37 7.22 -20.20
N SER A 147 10.90 6.65 -21.28
CA SER A 147 11.45 7.36 -22.45
C SER A 147 10.51 7.19 -23.64
#